data_AF-A0ABD5NXW9-F1
#
_entry.id   AF-A0ABD5NXW9-F1
#
_cell.length_a   1.000
_cell.length_b   1.000
_cell.length_c   1.000
_cell.angle_alpha   90.00
_cell.angle_beta   90.00
_cell.angle_gamma   90.00
#
_symmetry.space_group_name_H-M   'P 1'
#
loop_
_entity.id
_entity.type
_entity.pdbx_description
1 polymer ?
#
loop_
_entity_poly.entity_id
_entity_poly.type
_entity_poly.pdbx_seq_one_letter_code
_entity_poly.pdbx_strand_id
1 'polypeptide(L)' 'MPTCKRCGATPATDELVRHESGDLLLVHCPECRGLMGTYREPGHRPER' A
#
# COMPACT_ATOMS: atom_id res chain seq x y z
N MET A 1 -1.12 -9.64 10.53
CA MET A 1 0.00 -8.84 10.00
C MET A 1 0.30 -9.33 8.60
N PRO A 2 0.36 -8.44 7.58
CA PRO A 2 0.64 -8.87 6.22
C PRO A 2 2.12 -9.24 6.08
N THR A 3 2.40 -10.40 5.49
CA THR A 3 3.78 -10.79 5.15
C THR A 3 4.15 -10.21 3.79
N CYS A 4 5.22 -9.44 3.73
CA CYS A 4 5.80 -8.99 2.47
C CYS A 4 6.31 -10.20 1.68
N LYS A 5 5.75 -10.42 0.48
CA LYS A 5 6.20 -11.51 -0.41
C LYS A 5 7.58 -11.28 -1.01
N ARG A 6 8.14 -10.07 -0.89
CA ARG A 6 9.44 -9.70 -1.46
C ARG A 6 10.61 -9.96 -0.50
N CYS A 7 10.52 -9.51 0.74
CA CYS A 7 11.60 -9.67 1.74
C CYS A 7 11.24 -10.60 2.90
N GLY A 8 10.00 -11.09 2.99
CA GLY A 8 9.54 -11.97 4.07
C GLY A 8 9.20 -11.25 5.38
N ALA A 9 9.39 -9.93 5.47
CA ALA A 9 9.06 -9.16 6.67
C ALA A 9 7.55 -9.20 6.98
N THR A 10 7.20 -9.09 8.26
CA THR A 10 5.82 -9.02 8.76
C THR A 10 5.58 -7.72 9.51
N PRO A 11 5.62 -6.56 8.81
CA PRO A 11 5.40 -5.25 9.44
C PRO A 11 3.99 -5.16 10.04
N ALA A 12 3.85 -4.34 11.07
CA ALA A 12 2.54 -4.00 11.61
C ALA A 12 1.75 -3.15 10.59
N THR A 13 0.42 -3.19 10.66
CA THR A 13 -0.45 -2.53 9.67
C THR A 13 -0.32 -1.00 9.69
N ASP A 14 0.00 -0.44 10.85
CA ASP A 14 0.26 0.97 11.12
C ASP A 14 1.67 1.41 10.67
N GLU A 15 2.61 0.48 10.51
CA GLU A 15 3.96 0.74 9.98
C GLU A 15 4.03 0.67 8.44
N LEU A 16 2.94 0.28 7.78
CA LEU A 16 2.91 0.18 6.33
C LEU A 16 3.01 1.56 5.68
N VAL A 17 3.90 1.67 4.68
CA VAL A 17 4.05 2.90 3.91
C VAL A 17 2.91 2.99 2.90
N ARG A 18 2.11 4.04 3.00
CA ARG A 18 1.00 4.32 2.09
C ARG A 18 1.40 5.45 1.16
N HIS A 19 1.19 5.25 -0.14
CA HIS A 19 1.53 6.20 -1.18
C HIS A 19 0.33 6.36 -2.12
N GLU A 20 -0.14 7.59 -2.26
CA GLU A 20 -1.23 7.92 -3.18
C GLU A 20 -0.67 8.21 -4.57
N SER A 21 -1.25 7.56 -5.58
CA SER A 21 -0.87 7.67 -6.98
C SER A 21 -2.12 7.82 -7.83
N GLY A 22 -2.55 9.07 -8.05
CA GLY A 22 -3.85 9.35 -8.65
C GLY A 22 -4.96 8.82 -7.75
N ASP A 23 -5.79 7.95 -8.30
CA ASP A 23 -6.98 7.40 -7.61
C ASP A 23 -6.65 6.11 -6.82
N LEU A 24 -5.37 5.77 -6.74
CA LEU A 24 -4.86 4.54 -6.17
C LEU A 24 -4.03 4.82 -4.92
N LEU A 25 -4.37 4.10 -3.85
CA LEU A 25 -3.55 3.97 -2.66
C LEU A 25 -2.66 2.73 -2.79
N LEU A 26 -1.38 2.95 -3.02
CA LEU A 26 -0.33 1.93 -3.03
C LEU A 26 0.16 1.70 -1.61
N VAL A 27 0.29 0.43 -1.22
CA VAL A 27 0.81 0.03 0.09
C VAL A 27 2.13 -0.69 -0.11
N HIS A 28 3.18 -0.18 0.51
CA HIS A 28 4.55 -0.68 0.40
C HIS A 28 5.06 -1.21 1.73
N CYS A 29 5.96 -2.19 1.64
CA CYS A 29 6.75 -2.66 2.77
C CYS A 29 7.73 -1.57 3.25
N PRO A 30 7.79 -1.24 4.55
CA PRO A 30 8.74 -0.25 5.06
C PRO A 30 10.20 -0.67 4.86
N GLU A 31 10.49 -1.97 4.95
CA GLU A 31 11.85 -2.51 4.88
C GLU A 31 12.42 -2.51 3.46
N CYS A 32 11.68 -3.07 2.49
CA CYS A 32 12.18 -3.30 1.14
C CYS A 32 11.51 -2.46 0.05
N ARG A 33 10.56 -1.60 0.44
CA ARG A 33 9.71 -0.78 -0.45
C ARG A 33 8.94 -1.57 -1.51
N GLY A 34 8.89 -2.90 -1.38
CA GLY A 34 8.13 -3.77 -2.25
C GLY A 34 6.63 -3.48 -2.14
N LEU A 35 5.94 -3.44 -3.27
CA LEU A 35 4.49 -3.26 -3.31
C LEU A 35 3.80 -4.46 -2.64
N MET A 36 3.02 -4.20 -1.62
CA MET A 36 2.26 -5.18 -0.84
C MET A 36 0.77 -5.18 -1.18
N GLY A 37 0.23 -4.05 -1.65
CA GLY A 37 -1.17 -3.96 -2.05
C GLY A 37 -1.48 -2.66 -2.78
N THR A 38 -2.61 -2.66 -3.49
CA THR A 38 -3.14 -1.49 -4.20
C THR A 38 -4.64 -1.41 -3.94
N TYR A 39 -5.11 -0.27 -3.49
CA TYR A 39 -6.51 0.00 -3.20
C TYR A 39 -6.96 1.19 -4.04
N ARG A 40 -8.22 1.20 -4.47
CA ARG A 40 -8.84 2.44 -4.95
C ARG A 40 -9.37 3.19 -3.74
N GLU A 41 -9.10 4.49 -3.65
CA GLU A 41 -9.71 5.29 -2.60
C GLU A 41 -11.24 5.35 -2.81
N PRO A 42 -12.05 4.89 -1.84
CA PRO A 42 -13.49 5.03 -1.91
C PRO A 42 -13.84 6.50 -1.67
N GLY A 43 -13.89 7.26 -2.76
CA GLY A 43 -14.07 8.72 -2.71
C GLY A 43 -13.57 9.44 -3.96
N HIS A 44 -12.67 8.82 -4.72
CA HIS A 44 -12.27 9.32 -6.03
C HIS A 44 -13.42 9.11 -7.04
N ARG A 45 -14.35 10.05 -7.06
CA ARG A 45 -15.37 10.15 -8.10
C ARG A 45 -14.67 10.79 -9.30
N PRO A 46 -14.56 10.12 -10.46
CA PRO A 46 -14.05 10.80 -11.64
C PRO A 46 -15.01 11.96 -11.94
N GLU A 47 -14.49 13.18 -11.85
CA GLU A 47 -15.16 14.37 -12.34
C GLU A 47 -15.37 14.17 -13.86
N ARG A 48 -16.64 14.02 -14.25
CA ARG A 48 -17.09 13.92 -15.65
C ARG A 48 -17.60 15.26 -16.14
#